data_AF-A0A4Y8CZU2-F1
#
_entry.id   AF-A0A4Y8CZU2-F1
#
_cell.length_a   1.000
_cell.length_b   1.000
_cell.length_c   1.000
_cell.angle_alpha   90.00
_cell.angle_beta   90.00
_cell.angle_gamma   90.00
#
_symmetry.space_group_name_H-M   'P 1'
#
loop_
_entity.id
_entity.type
_entity.pdbx_description
1 polymer ?
#
loop_
_entity_poly.entity_id
_entity_poly.type
_entity_poly.pdbx_seq_one_letter_code
_entity_poly.pdbx_strand_id
1 'polypeptide(L)'
;METKNSWADGPWKLLETPGNTQDTALTVSIYKLLTANIAQHAIFEPGLHELADYAKKTSVPEFSATKVRSLIDGFASALRDHLKAEIPTLLALQPYESDGVMKIYKECEAAGFNQPNTKQMQDVALPLILGLSDSTFEDGKYVFLAVPKFARYLVHYWYFHKHQGAWRFLPCDMWGIPKTTCDVGR
;
A
#
# COMPACT_ATOMS: atom_id res chain seq x y z
N MET A 1 -20.56 -24.18 0.11
CA MET A 1 -19.27 -23.86 -0.53
C MET A 1 -18.86 -22.50 0.01
N GLU A 2 -18.01 -22.49 1.03
CA GLU A 2 -17.48 -21.26 1.63
C GLU A 2 -16.50 -20.60 0.66
N THR A 3 -16.79 -19.35 0.29
CA THR A 3 -15.88 -18.51 -0.47
C THR A 3 -14.79 -18.01 0.48
N LYS A 4 -13.60 -18.63 0.40
CA LYS A 4 -12.38 -18.11 1.04
C LYS A 4 -12.09 -16.72 0.45
N ASN A 5 -12.26 -15.68 1.26
CA ASN A 5 -11.95 -14.30 0.92
C ASN A 5 -10.43 -14.13 0.83
N SER A 6 -9.87 -14.23 -0.37
CA SER A 6 -8.43 -14.37 -0.63
C SER A 6 -7.59 -13.10 -0.42
N TRP A 7 -8.06 -12.11 0.33
CA TRP A 7 -7.32 -10.86 0.55
C TRP A 7 -7.05 -10.55 2.02
N ALA A 8 -8.01 -10.83 2.92
CA ALA A 8 -7.75 -10.82 4.36
C ALA A 8 -6.65 -11.84 4.76
N ASP A 9 -6.50 -12.92 3.99
CA ASP A 9 -5.48 -13.96 4.21
C ASP A 9 -4.18 -13.74 3.42
N GLY A 10 -4.14 -12.83 2.43
CA GLY A 10 -2.99 -12.63 1.53
C GLY A 10 -2.47 -13.89 0.81
N PRO A 11 -1.49 -13.78 -0.11
CA PRO A 11 -0.74 -14.93 -0.62
C PRO A 11 0.34 -15.40 0.36
N TRP A 12 0.44 -14.76 1.52
CA TRP A 12 1.45 -15.02 2.53
C TRP A 12 0.91 -16.07 3.47
N LYS A 13 1.64 -17.17 3.64
CA LYS A 13 1.45 -18.00 4.82
C LYS A 13 1.63 -17.06 6.01
N LEU A 14 0.58 -16.82 6.81
CA LEU A 14 0.72 -16.17 8.11
C LEU A 14 1.97 -16.78 8.73
N LEU A 15 2.97 -15.94 9.04
CA LEU A 15 4.18 -16.43 9.68
C LEU A 15 3.71 -17.27 10.85
N GLU A 16 4.04 -18.57 10.86
CA GLU A 16 3.79 -19.39 12.01
C GLU A 16 4.49 -18.66 13.14
N THR A 17 3.69 -18.11 14.07
CA THR A 17 4.19 -17.43 15.26
C THR A 17 5.27 -18.32 15.82
N PRO A 18 6.51 -17.83 16.06
CA PRO A 18 7.63 -18.70 16.38
C PRO A 18 7.28 -19.54 17.60
N GLY A 19 6.87 -20.78 17.33
CA GLY A 19 6.43 -21.75 18.33
C GLY A 19 7.59 -22.27 19.16
N ASN A 20 8.82 -21.91 18.80
CA ASN A 20 10.01 -22.26 19.56
C ASN A 20 10.79 -20.98 19.90
N THR A 21 10.60 -20.55 21.14
CA THR A 21 11.34 -19.53 21.91
C THR A 21 11.09 -18.06 21.54
N GLN A 22 10.19 -17.39 22.26
CA GLN A 22 10.47 -16.47 23.39
C GLN A 22 9.22 -15.59 23.69
N ASP A 23 8.76 -15.67 24.95
CA ASP A 23 7.73 -14.84 25.61
C ASP A 23 6.36 -14.66 24.92
N THR A 24 5.41 -15.52 25.28
CA THR A 24 4.01 -15.47 24.84
C THR A 24 3.30 -14.17 25.25
N ALA A 25 3.74 -13.50 26.33
CA ALA A 25 3.14 -12.26 26.79
C ALA A 25 3.45 -11.08 25.85
N LEU A 26 4.67 -11.03 25.30
CA LEU A 26 5.09 -10.03 24.31
C LEU A 26 4.29 -10.15 23.01
N THR A 27 4.13 -11.36 22.49
CA THR A 27 3.31 -11.62 21.29
C THR A 27 1.84 -11.23 21.50
N VAL A 28 1.27 -11.55 22.67
CA VAL A 28 -0.09 -11.15 23.04
C VAL A 28 -0.24 -9.64 23.18
N SER A 29 0.80 -8.95 23.68
CA SER A 29 0.82 -7.49 23.81
C SER A 29 0.82 -6.78 22.45
N ILE A 30 1.70 -7.19 21.53
CA ILE A 30 1.77 -6.64 20.17
C ILE A 30 0.47 -6.92 19.40
N TYR A 31 -0.07 -8.14 19.52
CA TYR A 31 -1.34 -8.48 18.88
C TYR A 31 -2.49 -7.59 19.37
N LYS A 32 -2.61 -7.39 20.69
CA LYS A 32 -3.61 -6.50 21.28
C LYS A 32 -3.46 -5.06 20.79
N LEU A 33 -2.22 -4.59 20.66
CA LEU A 33 -1.92 -3.24 20.16
C LEU A 33 -2.44 -3.05 18.72
N LEU A 34 -2.25 -4.03 17.84
CA LEU A 34 -2.65 -3.96 16.43
C LEU A 34 -4.10 -4.38 16.15
N THR A 35 -4.80 -4.98 17.12
CA THR A 35 -6.15 -5.57 16.92
C THR A 35 -7.15 -4.55 16.38
N ALA A 36 -7.10 -3.31 16.85
CA ALA A 36 -7.99 -2.25 16.38
C ALA A 36 -7.74 -1.91 14.91
N ASN A 37 -6.49 -1.84 14.47
CA ASN A 37 -6.12 -1.58 13.08
C ASN A 37 -6.58 -2.72 12.16
N ILE A 38 -6.41 -3.97 12.60
CA ILE A 38 -6.92 -5.15 11.87
C ILE A 38 -8.45 -5.08 11.71
N ALA A 39 -9.17 -4.75 12.78
CA ALA A 39 -10.63 -4.63 12.72
C ALA A 39 -11.10 -3.51 11.77
N GLN A 40 -10.33 -2.41 11.67
CA GLN A 40 -10.63 -1.31 10.76
C GLN A 40 -10.49 -1.71 9.27
N HIS A 41 -9.62 -2.67 8.93
CA HIS A 41 -9.52 -3.16 7.54
C HIS A 41 -10.86 -3.68 7.03
N ALA A 42 -11.58 -4.45 7.85
CA ALA A 42 -12.88 -5.01 7.49
C ALA A 42 -13.95 -3.94 7.18
N ILE A 43 -13.72 -2.68 7.57
CA ILE A 43 -14.65 -1.57 7.34
C ILE A 43 -14.48 -1.00 5.92
N PHE A 44 -13.24 -0.75 5.47
CA PHE A 44 -12.99 -0.10 4.17
C PHE A 44 -12.69 -1.10 3.04
N GLU A 45 -12.21 -2.30 3.37
CA GLU A 45 -11.79 -3.31 2.40
C GLU A 45 -12.90 -3.67 1.39
N PRO A 46 -14.17 -3.89 1.79
CA PRO A 46 -15.23 -4.20 0.82
C PRO A 46 -15.39 -3.13 -0.26
N GLY A 47 -15.31 -1.84 0.12
CA GLY A 47 -15.40 -0.73 -0.83
C GLY A 47 -14.22 -0.66 -1.80
N LEU A 48 -13.02 -1.03 -1.36
CA LEU A 48 -11.86 -1.19 -2.25
C LEU A 48 -12.08 -2.31 -3.27
N HIS A 49 -12.64 -3.44 -2.85
CA HIS A 49 -12.97 -4.55 -3.76
C HIS A 49 -14.03 -4.15 -4.78
N GLU A 50 -15.09 -3.44 -4.35
CA GLU A 50 -16.12 -2.94 -5.26
C GLU A 50 -15.55 -1.96 -6.31
N LEU A 51 -14.67 -1.05 -5.90
CA LEU A 51 -13.99 -0.14 -6.81
C LEU A 51 -13.08 -0.89 -7.79
N ALA A 52 -12.30 -1.87 -7.31
CA ALA A 52 -11.44 -2.68 -8.14
C ALA A 52 -12.24 -3.54 -9.14
N ASP A 53 -13.37 -4.09 -8.71
CA ASP A 53 -14.27 -4.87 -9.56
C ASP A 53 -14.92 -4.01 -10.64
N TYR A 54 -15.39 -2.81 -10.29
CA TYR A 54 -15.90 -1.85 -11.26
C TYR A 54 -14.82 -1.53 -12.31
N ALA A 55 -13.61 -1.21 -11.88
CA ALA A 55 -12.50 -0.90 -12.78
C ALA A 55 -12.13 -2.06 -13.74
N LYS A 56 -12.28 -3.32 -13.30
CA LYS A 56 -11.96 -4.50 -14.13
C LYS A 56 -13.10 -4.92 -15.06
N LYS A 57 -14.35 -4.76 -14.64
CA LYS A 57 -15.52 -5.32 -15.31
C LYS A 57 -16.25 -4.30 -16.20
N THR A 58 -16.08 -3.00 -15.95
CA THR A 58 -16.79 -1.96 -16.69
C THR A 58 -16.10 -1.62 -18.01
N SER A 59 -16.88 -1.66 -19.09
CA SER A 59 -16.41 -1.22 -20.41
C SER A 59 -16.37 0.31 -20.53
N VAL A 60 -15.64 0.85 -21.50
CA VAL A 60 -15.53 2.31 -21.71
C VAL A 60 -16.89 3.00 -21.88
N PRO A 61 -17.86 2.46 -22.63
CA PRO A 61 -19.19 3.09 -22.77
C PRO A 61 -20.03 3.07 -21.47
N GLU A 62 -19.78 2.12 -20.58
CA GLU A 62 -20.50 1.96 -19.31
C GLU A 62 -19.83 2.71 -18.16
N PHE A 63 -18.68 3.33 -18.42
CA PHE A 63 -17.96 4.11 -17.44
C PHE A 63 -18.79 5.30 -16.96
N SER A 64 -18.87 5.46 -15.65
CA SER A 64 -19.55 6.55 -14.97
C SER A 64 -18.63 7.13 -13.91
N ALA A 65 -18.14 8.35 -14.15
CA ALA A 65 -17.37 9.09 -13.16
C ALA A 65 -18.14 9.29 -11.85
N THR A 66 -19.47 9.48 -11.93
CA THR A 66 -20.35 9.59 -10.76
C THR A 66 -20.37 8.29 -9.96
N LYS A 67 -20.40 7.13 -10.62
CA LYS A 67 -20.33 5.84 -9.94
C LYS A 67 -18.98 5.64 -9.25
N VAL A 68 -17.87 5.98 -9.91
CA VAL A 68 -16.52 5.91 -9.31
C VAL A 68 -16.43 6.77 -8.06
N ARG A 69 -16.91 8.03 -8.11
CA ARG A 69 -16.93 8.91 -6.94
C ARG A 69 -17.77 8.33 -5.80
N SER A 70 -18.97 7.85 -6.11
CA SER A 70 -19.83 7.20 -5.11
C SER A 70 -19.20 5.97 -4.47
N LEU A 71 -18.46 5.16 -5.22
CA LEU A 71 -17.71 4.02 -4.68
C LEU A 71 -16.59 4.49 -3.75
N ILE A 72 -15.83 5.51 -4.14
CA ILE A 72 -14.77 6.12 -3.31
C ILE A 72 -15.36 6.70 -2.02
N ASP A 73 -16.44 7.49 -2.12
CA ASP A 73 -17.11 8.11 -0.98
C ASP A 73 -17.59 7.06 0.03
N GLY A 74 -17.93 5.86 -0.44
CA GLY A 74 -18.37 4.73 0.40
C GLY A 74 -17.32 4.21 1.39
N PHE A 75 -16.02 4.32 1.07
CA PHE A 75 -14.95 3.81 1.95
C PHE A 75 -13.91 4.87 2.36
N ALA A 76 -13.88 6.04 1.72
CA ALA A 76 -12.82 7.02 1.90
C ALA A 76 -12.67 7.52 3.35
N SER A 77 -13.77 7.73 4.08
CA SER A 77 -13.70 8.14 5.48
C SER A 77 -13.06 7.05 6.33
N ALA A 78 -13.55 5.82 6.24
CA ALA A 78 -13.05 4.69 7.02
C ALA A 78 -11.56 4.41 6.72
N LEU A 79 -11.15 4.51 5.45
CA LEU A 79 -9.74 4.38 5.07
C LEU A 79 -8.88 5.50 5.68
N ARG A 80 -9.33 6.76 5.65
CA ARG A 80 -8.61 7.88 6.28
C ARG A 80 -8.51 7.72 7.79
N ASP A 81 -9.59 7.29 8.43
CA ASP A 81 -9.63 7.07 9.88
C ASP A 81 -8.68 5.95 10.28
N HIS A 82 -8.63 4.86 9.50
CA HIS A 82 -7.65 3.78 9.66
C HIS A 82 -6.20 4.28 9.55
N LEU A 83 -5.86 4.95 8.44
CA LEU A 83 -4.51 5.48 8.21
C LEU A 83 -4.06 6.43 9.32
N LYS A 84 -4.98 7.27 9.81
CA LYS A 84 -4.70 8.17 10.95
C LYS A 84 -4.51 7.41 12.26
N ALA A 85 -5.34 6.39 12.52
CA ALA A 85 -5.27 5.60 13.73
C ALA A 85 -4.05 4.68 13.78
N GLU A 86 -3.49 4.29 12.64
CA GLU A 86 -2.31 3.43 12.55
C GLU A 86 -1.02 4.14 13.00
N ILE A 87 -0.87 5.44 12.72
CA ILE A 87 0.33 6.21 13.12
C ILE A 87 0.66 6.06 14.62
N PRO A 88 -0.25 6.38 15.57
CA PRO A 88 0.07 6.21 16.99
C PRO A 88 0.25 4.75 17.39
N THR A 89 -0.41 3.79 16.74
CA THR A 89 -0.19 2.35 16.99
C THR A 89 1.23 1.93 16.61
N LEU A 90 1.72 2.34 15.44
CA LEU A 90 3.08 2.04 14.99
C LEU A 90 4.12 2.72 15.86
N LEU A 91 3.89 3.97 16.28
CA LEU A 91 4.78 4.66 17.22
C LEU A 91 4.82 3.97 18.59
N ALA A 92 3.72 3.37 19.03
CA ALA A 92 3.67 2.60 20.27
C ALA A 92 4.48 1.29 20.20
N LEU A 93 5.01 0.90 19.03
CA LEU A 93 5.98 -0.20 18.91
C LEU A 93 7.39 0.18 19.37
N GLN A 94 7.67 1.46 19.65
CA GLN A 94 8.99 1.94 20.09
C GLN A 94 9.60 1.17 21.28
N PRO A 95 8.85 0.71 22.31
CA PRO A 95 9.42 0.00 23.45
C PRO A 95 9.79 -1.47 23.17
N TYR A 96 9.38 -2.02 22.03
CA TYR A 96 9.62 -3.43 21.70
C TYR A 96 10.99 -3.63 21.04
N GLU A 97 11.46 -4.87 21.04
CA GLU A 97 12.78 -5.26 20.51
C GLU A 97 12.92 -4.87 19.03
N SER A 98 13.88 -3.99 18.75
CA SER A 98 14.00 -3.33 17.44
C SER A 98 14.41 -4.28 16.32
N ASP A 99 15.26 -5.28 16.57
CA ASP A 99 15.77 -6.18 15.54
C ASP A 99 14.67 -7.12 15.04
N GLY A 100 13.82 -7.62 15.93
CA GLY A 100 12.66 -8.45 15.63
C GLY A 100 11.59 -7.69 14.87
N VAL A 101 11.25 -6.46 15.29
CA VAL A 101 10.34 -5.59 14.55
C VAL A 101 10.91 -5.25 13.17
N MET A 102 12.20 -4.93 13.08
CA MET A 102 12.87 -4.65 11.80
C MET A 102 12.98 -5.88 10.90
N LYS A 103 13.11 -7.09 11.47
CA LYS A 103 13.07 -8.34 10.71
C LYS A 103 11.71 -8.53 10.08
N ILE A 104 10.62 -8.39 10.85
CA ILE A 104 9.25 -8.48 10.33
C ILE A 104 9.02 -7.43 9.23
N TYR A 105 9.45 -6.19 9.47
CA TYR A 105 9.37 -5.12 8.47
C TYR A 105 10.06 -5.49 7.15
N LYS A 106 11.30 -6.00 7.21
CA LYS A 106 12.06 -6.43 6.02
C LYS A 106 11.40 -7.62 5.32
N GLU A 107 10.81 -8.55 6.06
CA GLU A 107 10.06 -9.67 5.50
C GLU A 107 8.80 -9.18 4.77
N CYS A 108 8.06 -8.23 5.35
CA CYS A 108 6.91 -7.58 4.69
C CYS A 108 7.33 -6.81 3.43
N GLU A 109 8.44 -6.07 3.48
CA GLU A 109 8.98 -5.36 2.32
C GLU A 109 9.37 -6.35 1.21
N ALA A 110 10.14 -7.39 1.54
CA ALA A 110 10.55 -8.42 0.60
C ALA A 110 9.36 -9.17 0.00
N ALA A 111 8.34 -9.48 0.80
CA ALA A 111 7.08 -10.06 0.32
C ALA A 111 6.38 -9.12 -0.67
N GLY A 112 6.33 -7.82 -0.37
CA GLY A 112 5.83 -6.80 -1.28
C GLY A 112 6.50 -6.86 -2.65
N PHE A 113 7.83 -6.99 -2.70
CA PHE A 113 8.61 -7.00 -3.95
C PHE A 113 8.67 -8.35 -4.66
N ASN A 114 8.64 -9.48 -3.93
CA ASN A 114 8.78 -10.84 -4.48
C ASN A 114 7.46 -11.44 -4.98
N GLN A 115 6.54 -10.58 -5.43
CA GLN A 115 5.29 -11.01 -6.04
C GLN A 115 5.57 -11.84 -7.31
N PRO A 116 4.92 -13.01 -7.49
CA PRO A 116 5.19 -13.93 -8.61
C PRO A 116 4.93 -13.31 -9.99
N ASN A 117 4.17 -12.21 -10.03
CA ASN A 117 3.93 -11.46 -11.24
C ASN A 117 4.86 -10.24 -11.33
N THR A 118 6.11 -10.49 -11.73
CA THR A 118 7.14 -9.45 -11.91
C THR A 118 6.67 -8.32 -12.83
N LYS A 119 5.80 -8.63 -13.80
CA LYS A 119 5.25 -7.63 -14.71
C LYS A 119 4.25 -6.70 -14.02
N GLN A 120 3.40 -7.20 -13.14
CA GLN A 120 2.51 -6.35 -12.32
C GLN A 120 3.31 -5.44 -11.38
N MET A 121 4.37 -5.98 -10.79
CA MET A 121 5.28 -5.20 -9.96
C MET A 121 5.92 -4.06 -10.77
N GLN A 122 6.49 -4.39 -11.93
CA GLN A 122 7.19 -3.45 -12.79
C GLN A 122 6.26 -2.41 -13.42
N ASP A 123 5.18 -2.84 -14.06
CA ASP A 123 4.31 -1.97 -14.85
C ASP A 123 3.34 -1.14 -14.00
N VAL A 124 3.04 -1.57 -12.77
CA VAL A 124 1.98 -0.95 -11.95
C VAL A 124 2.49 -0.55 -10.57
N ALA A 125 3.01 -1.49 -9.78
CA ALA A 125 3.33 -1.22 -8.38
C ALA A 125 4.50 -0.24 -8.24
N LEU A 126 5.60 -0.42 -8.99
CA LEU A 126 6.75 0.48 -8.92
C LEU A 126 6.42 1.93 -9.35
N PRO A 127 5.77 2.18 -10.51
CA PRO A 127 5.32 3.53 -10.86
C PRO A 127 4.37 4.13 -9.83
N LEU A 128 3.44 3.33 -9.31
CA LEU A 128 2.48 3.77 -8.30
C LEU A 128 3.19 4.21 -7.01
N ILE A 129 4.06 3.37 -6.44
CA ILE A 129 4.71 3.70 -5.16
C ILE A 129 5.67 4.88 -5.33
N LEU A 130 6.44 4.94 -6.43
CA LEU A 130 7.32 6.08 -6.69
C LEU A 130 6.55 7.39 -6.87
N GLY A 131 5.46 7.39 -7.63
CA GLY A 131 4.65 8.61 -7.80
C GLY A 131 3.80 8.98 -6.58
N LEU A 132 3.66 8.09 -5.59
CA LEU A 132 3.08 8.41 -4.28
C LEU A 132 4.13 8.88 -3.26
N SER A 133 5.42 8.73 -3.56
CA SER A 133 6.50 9.07 -2.65
C SER A 133 6.98 10.50 -2.86
N ASP A 134 6.91 11.33 -1.82
CA ASP A 134 7.52 12.65 -1.79
C ASP A 134 8.96 12.55 -1.27
N SER A 135 9.94 12.77 -2.15
CA SER A 135 11.37 12.78 -1.80
C SER A 135 11.82 14.11 -1.19
N THR A 136 10.96 15.12 -1.13
CA THR A 136 11.22 16.45 -0.55
C THR A 136 10.68 16.59 0.88
N PHE A 137 9.86 15.65 1.34
CA PHE A 137 9.31 15.64 2.70
C PHE A 137 10.41 15.68 3.77
N GLU A 138 10.27 16.58 4.76
CA GLU A 138 11.29 16.89 5.77
C GLU A 138 12.70 17.08 5.18
N ASP A 139 12.82 17.91 4.13
CA ASP A 139 14.08 18.21 3.45
C ASP A 139 14.79 16.96 2.89
N GLY A 140 14.02 15.93 2.54
CA GLY A 140 14.54 14.66 2.02
C GLY A 140 15.24 13.80 3.08
N LYS A 141 14.96 14.05 4.37
CA LYS A 141 15.52 13.29 5.50
C LYS A 141 15.14 11.81 5.45
N TYR A 142 13.95 11.48 4.96
CA TYR A 142 13.49 10.10 4.84
C TYR A 142 13.51 9.62 3.39
N VAL A 143 14.04 8.42 3.20
CA VAL A 143 14.01 7.72 1.91
C VAL A 143 12.91 6.67 1.97
N PHE A 144 11.74 6.98 1.37
CA PHE A 144 10.69 5.98 1.21
C PHE A 144 10.83 5.25 -0.13
N LEU A 145 10.78 3.92 -0.01
CA LEU A 145 11.42 2.90 -0.83
C LEU A 145 12.94 3.02 -0.94
N ALA A 146 13.64 2.10 -0.26
CA ALA A 146 15.08 1.87 -0.44
C ALA A 146 15.37 1.10 -1.75
N VAL A 147 14.77 1.52 -2.86
CA VAL A 147 15.08 0.96 -4.17
C VAL A 147 16.44 1.45 -4.64
N PRO A 148 17.22 0.61 -5.36
CA PRO A 148 18.46 1.07 -5.98
C PRO A 148 18.21 2.31 -6.83
N LYS A 149 19.12 3.30 -6.81
CA LYS A 149 18.93 4.57 -7.54
C LYS A 149 18.61 4.38 -9.03
N PHE A 150 19.17 3.34 -9.66
CA PHE A 150 18.89 3.02 -11.05
C PHE A 150 17.44 2.56 -11.30
N ALA A 151 16.74 2.03 -10.30
CA ALA A 151 15.36 1.57 -10.44
C ALA A 151 14.42 2.73 -10.81
N ARG A 152 14.66 3.94 -10.27
CA ARG A 152 13.90 5.15 -10.66
C ARG A 152 14.07 5.47 -12.14
N TYR A 153 15.29 5.33 -12.68
CA TYR A 153 15.54 5.45 -14.12
C TYR A 153 14.78 4.39 -14.91
N LEU A 154 14.81 3.13 -14.48
CA LEU A 154 14.10 2.06 -15.18
C LEU A 154 12.59 2.35 -15.25
N VAL A 155 12.02 2.78 -14.12
CA VAL A 155 10.60 3.11 -14.02
C VAL A 155 10.25 4.31 -14.89
N HIS A 156 11.01 5.38 -14.81
CA HIS A 156 10.74 6.61 -15.56
C HIS A 156 10.79 6.38 -17.08
N TYR A 157 11.81 5.67 -17.57
CA TYR A 157 12.05 5.54 -19.02
C TYR A 157 11.38 4.32 -19.69
N TRP A 158 10.97 3.29 -18.94
CA TRP A 158 10.31 2.11 -19.52
C TRP A 158 8.93 1.87 -18.93
N TYR A 159 8.82 1.64 -17.62
CA TYR A 159 7.58 1.12 -17.03
C TYR A 159 6.47 2.16 -16.91
N PHE A 160 6.82 3.45 -16.78
CA PHE A 160 5.87 4.55 -16.70
C PHE A 160 4.94 4.62 -17.92
N HIS A 161 5.45 4.34 -19.12
CA HIS A 161 4.74 4.60 -20.37
C HIS A 161 3.45 3.79 -20.52
N LYS A 162 3.39 2.56 -19.98
CA LYS A 162 2.27 1.65 -20.20
C LYS A 162 0.94 2.16 -19.62
N HIS A 163 0.98 2.84 -18.49
CA HIS A 163 -0.20 3.35 -17.79
C HIS A 163 -0.12 4.87 -17.53
N GLN A 164 0.61 5.61 -18.38
CA GLN A 164 0.84 7.07 -18.25
C GLN A 164 -0.44 7.89 -18.01
N GLY A 165 -1.55 7.51 -18.64
CA GLY A 165 -2.85 8.19 -18.48
C GLY A 165 -3.46 8.04 -17.09
N ALA A 166 -3.09 7.01 -16.33
CA ALA A 166 -3.42 6.86 -14.91
C ALA A 166 -2.40 7.60 -14.03
N TRP A 167 -1.12 7.58 -14.39
CA TRP A 167 -0.04 8.19 -13.61
C TRP A 167 -0.07 9.71 -13.52
N ARG A 168 -0.82 10.39 -14.39
CA ARG A 168 -1.08 11.83 -14.28
C ARG A 168 -1.78 12.22 -12.98
N PHE A 169 -2.50 11.29 -12.33
CA PHE A 169 -3.19 11.54 -11.07
C PHE A 169 -2.32 11.31 -9.83
N LEU A 170 -1.07 10.85 -10.00
CA LEU A 170 -0.14 10.66 -8.89
C LEU A 170 0.36 12.02 -8.38
N PRO A 171 0.46 12.21 -7.04
CA PRO A 171 0.83 13.49 -6.43
C PRO A 171 2.27 13.89 -6.73
N CYS A 172 3.17 12.93 -6.95
CA CYS A 172 4.55 13.17 -7.32
C CYS A 172 4.87 12.63 -8.72
N ASP A 173 5.95 13.11 -9.32
CA ASP A 173 6.56 12.48 -10.49
C ASP A 173 7.36 11.21 -10.12
N MET A 174 7.98 10.55 -11.11
CA MET A 174 8.77 9.34 -10.86
C MET A 174 10.10 9.61 -10.14
N TRP A 175 10.44 10.88 -9.91
CA TRP A 175 11.60 11.32 -9.14
C TRP A 175 11.24 11.67 -7.69
N GLY A 176 9.95 11.63 -7.36
CA GLY A 176 9.42 11.97 -6.06
C GLY A 176 9.31 13.48 -5.83
N ILE A 177 9.23 14.27 -6.89
CA ILE A 177 8.97 15.71 -6.81
C ILE A 177 7.45 15.93 -6.80
N PRO A 178 6.90 16.62 -5.79
CA PRO A 178 5.48 16.96 -5.75
C PRO A 178 5.06 17.76 -6.99
N LYS A 179 3.97 17.34 -7.61
CA LYS A 179 3.31 18.08 -8.68
C LYS A 179 2.38 19.11 -8.05
N THR A 180 2.42 20.34 -8.52
CA THR A 180 1.37 21.31 -8.22
C THR A 180 0.04 20.76 -8.73
N THR A 181 -0.91 20.52 -7.83
CA THR A 181 -2.24 20.02 -8.19
C THR A 181 -2.85 20.95 -9.24
N CYS A 182 -3.22 20.37 -10.38
CA CYS A 182 -3.75 21.02 -11.59
C CYS A 182 -2.74 21.56 -12.62
N ASP A 183 -1.55 20.98 -12.77
CA ASP A 183 -0.88 21.04 -14.09
C ASP A 183 -1.33 19.86 -14.95
N VAL A 184 -2.54 20.00 -15.51
CA VAL A 184 -3.00 19.22 -16.66
C VAL A 184 -2.26 19.75 -17.89
N GLY A 185 -0.95 19.59 -17.90
CA GLY A 185 -0.04 20.13 -18.91
C GLY A 185 0.15 19.15 -20.07
N ARG A 186 -0.63 19.39 -21.14
CA ARG A 186 -0.44 19.05 -22.57
C ARG A 186 -0.01 17.65 -22.96
#